data_AF-A0A2G2LTN3-F1
#
_entry.id   AF-A0A2G2LTN3-F1
#
_cell.length_a   1.000
_cell.length_b   1.000
_cell.length_c   1.000
_cell.angle_alpha   90.00
_cell.angle_beta   90.00
_cell.angle_gamma   90.00
#
_symmetry.space_group_name_H-M   'P 1'
#
loop_
_entity.id
_entity.type
_entity.pdbx_description
1 polymer ?
#
loop_
_entity_poly.entity_id
_entity_poly.type
_entity_poly.pdbx_seq_one_letter_code
_entity_poly.pdbx_strand_id
1 'polypeptide(L)'
;MTTLTKIVLDVETIPRVDLDFMNNTHFEEVAMVNSLGELIDDYQQSERDKVALTQALDDWLQHTQTHFTRENELMIDIGFPMYPMHSGEHSRVLEDMKDKLVLWKQQHDIDLLAQYVFIDWPLWFEAHVNSMDMITARFTLMNGYQQD
;
A
#
# COMPACT_ATOMS: atom_id res chain seq x y z
N MET A 1 1.25 21.46 -17.65
CA MET A 1 0.65 20.48 -16.73
C MET A 1 0.04 19.39 -17.58
N THR A 2 0.65 18.21 -17.58
CA THR A 2 0.10 17.03 -18.25
C THR A 2 -1.02 16.50 -17.37
N THR A 3 -2.23 16.34 -17.89
CA THR A 3 -3.33 15.78 -17.11
C THR A 3 -3.06 14.30 -16.87
N LEU A 4 -2.67 13.95 -15.64
CA LEU A 4 -2.50 12.57 -15.21
C LEU A 4 -3.87 11.89 -15.15
N THR A 5 -4.04 10.73 -15.82
CA THR A 5 -5.23 9.90 -15.65
C THR A 5 -5.10 9.14 -14.33
N LYS A 6 -5.71 9.67 -13.27
CA LYS A 6 -5.59 9.11 -11.92
C LYS A 6 -6.32 7.78 -11.80
N ILE A 7 -5.68 6.80 -11.18
CA ILE A 7 -6.29 5.56 -10.71
C ILE A 7 -6.60 5.75 -9.22
N VAL A 8 -7.88 5.65 -8.87
CA VAL A 8 -8.36 5.70 -7.48
C VAL A 8 -9.02 4.36 -7.22
N LEU A 9 -8.50 3.61 -6.25
CA LEU A 9 -9.05 2.30 -5.92
C LEU A 9 -10.31 2.45 -5.06
N ASP A 10 -11.32 1.64 -5.34
CA ASP A 10 -12.53 1.55 -4.52
C ASP A 10 -12.46 0.30 -3.64
N VAL A 11 -12.56 0.50 -2.32
CA VAL A 11 -12.56 -0.55 -1.29
C VAL A 11 -13.57 -1.66 -1.57
N GLU A 12 -14.68 -1.35 -2.25
CA GLU A 12 -15.71 -2.32 -2.58
C GLU A 12 -15.30 -3.23 -3.75
N THR A 13 -14.35 -2.79 -4.58
CA THR A 13 -13.96 -3.47 -5.83
C THR A 13 -12.55 -4.03 -5.83
N ILE A 14 -11.71 -3.68 -4.84
CA ILE A 14 -10.36 -4.23 -4.76
C ILE A 14 -10.40 -5.75 -4.64
N PRO A 15 -9.35 -6.45 -5.11
CA PRO A 15 -9.23 -7.89 -4.93
C PRO A 15 -9.31 -8.30 -3.47
N ARG A 16 -9.88 -9.47 -3.22
CA ARG A 16 -9.97 -10.06 -1.88
C ARG A 16 -9.19 -11.37 -1.84
N VAL A 17 -8.62 -11.66 -0.68
CA VAL A 17 -7.95 -12.92 -0.38
C VAL A 17 -8.78 -13.74 0.60
N ASP A 18 -8.40 -15.00 0.81
CA ASP A 18 -9.18 -15.94 1.63
C ASP A 18 -9.07 -15.70 3.16
N LEU A 19 -8.32 -14.67 3.58
CA LEU A 19 -8.10 -14.29 4.98
C LEU A 19 -8.68 -12.91 5.29
N ASP A 20 -9.60 -12.85 6.25
CA ASP A 20 -10.35 -11.62 6.57
C ASP A 20 -9.46 -10.51 7.14
N PHE A 21 -8.46 -10.85 7.96
CA PHE A 21 -7.58 -9.82 8.52
C PHE A 21 -6.74 -9.11 7.44
N MET A 22 -6.31 -9.82 6.39
CA MET A 22 -5.59 -9.23 5.27
C MET A 22 -6.52 -8.30 4.50
N ASN A 23 -7.74 -8.75 4.19
CA ASN A 23 -8.75 -7.92 3.53
C ASN A 23 -9.04 -6.63 4.32
N ASN A 24 -9.19 -6.71 5.65
CA ASN A 24 -9.42 -5.51 6.48
C ASN A 24 -8.25 -4.52 6.39
N THR A 25 -7.01 -5.00 6.47
CA THR A 25 -5.82 -4.15 6.34
C THR A 25 -5.68 -3.56 4.93
N HIS A 26 -6.06 -4.29 3.89
CA HIS A 26 -6.15 -3.78 2.51
C HIS A 26 -7.19 -2.67 2.36
N PHE A 27 -8.37 -2.82 2.99
CA PHE A 27 -9.41 -1.77 2.98
C PHE A 27 -8.94 -0.51 3.72
N GLU A 28 -8.29 -0.68 4.87
CA GLU A 28 -7.69 0.42 5.64
C GLU A 28 -6.65 1.16 4.79
N GLU A 29 -5.75 0.44 4.11
CA GLU A 29 -4.71 1.04 3.28
C GLU A 29 -5.30 1.83 2.11
N VAL A 30 -6.27 1.26 1.37
CA VAL A 30 -6.95 1.95 0.27
C VAL A 30 -7.67 3.21 0.77
N ALA A 31 -8.35 3.15 1.92
CA ALA A 31 -9.01 4.32 2.49
C ALA A 31 -8.00 5.44 2.83
N MET A 32 -6.85 5.08 3.42
CA MET A 32 -5.77 6.03 3.71
C MET A 32 -5.20 6.66 2.44
N VAL A 33 -4.95 5.86 1.40
CA VAL A 33 -4.43 6.36 0.11
C VAL A 33 -5.44 7.26 -0.59
N ASN A 34 -6.73 6.96 -0.51
CA ASN A 34 -7.77 7.83 -1.06
C ASN A 34 -7.80 9.20 -0.36
N SER A 35 -7.74 9.23 0.98
CA SER A 35 -7.62 10.48 1.73
C SER A 35 -6.32 11.25 1.42
N LEU A 36 -5.21 10.55 1.23
CA LEU A 36 -3.96 11.16 0.79
C LEU A 36 -4.09 11.75 -0.64
N GLY A 37 -4.81 11.09 -1.53
CA GLY A 37 -5.10 11.57 -2.87
C GLY A 37 -5.86 12.90 -2.86
N GLU A 38 -6.86 13.04 -1.98
CA GLU A 38 -7.58 14.31 -1.78
C GLU A 38 -6.63 15.44 -1.32
N LEU A 39 -5.72 15.15 -0.38
CA LEU A 39 -4.73 16.10 0.09
C LEU A 39 -3.74 16.52 -1.02
N ILE A 40 -3.35 15.59 -1.89
CA ILE A 40 -2.51 15.89 -3.05
C ILE A 40 -3.23 16.84 -4.01
N ASP A 41 -4.52 16.58 -4.27
CA ASP A 41 -5.33 17.41 -5.17
C ASP A 41 -5.52 18.84 -4.62
N ASP A 42 -5.74 18.96 -3.31
CA ASP A 42 -5.85 20.26 -2.64
C ASP A 42 -4.52 21.02 -2.63
N TYR A 43 -3.40 20.30 -2.41
CA TYR A 43 -2.07 20.88 -2.47
C TYR A 43 -1.73 21.36 -3.90
N GLN A 44 -2.03 20.58 -4.93
CA GLN A 44 -1.79 20.98 -6.33
C GLN A 44 -2.56 22.25 -6.73
N GLN A 45 -3.72 22.50 -6.11
CA GLN A 45 -4.55 23.69 -6.40
C GLN A 45 -4.14 24.93 -5.61
N SER A 46 -3.63 24.75 -4.38
CA SER A 46 -3.48 25.88 -3.45
C SER A 46 -2.13 25.97 -2.73
N GLU A 47 -1.28 24.96 -2.85
CA GLU A 47 0.00 24.82 -2.13
C GLU A 47 -0.12 24.95 -0.60
N ARG A 48 -1.31 24.64 -0.05
CA ARG A 48 -1.59 24.67 1.39
C ARG A 48 -1.59 23.27 2.00
N ASP A 49 -1.63 23.21 3.32
CA ASP A 49 -1.81 21.96 4.09
C ASP A 49 -0.70 20.92 3.92
N LYS A 50 0.51 21.39 3.57
CA LYS A 50 1.73 20.58 3.52
C LYS A 50 1.94 19.70 4.75
N VAL A 51 1.63 20.22 5.94
CA VAL A 51 1.77 19.48 7.21
C VAL A 51 0.84 18.27 7.24
N ALA A 52 -0.42 18.45 6.85
CA ALA A 52 -1.40 17.37 6.79
C ALA A 52 -1.00 16.32 5.73
N LEU A 53 -0.59 16.75 4.54
CA LEU A 53 -0.12 15.84 3.48
C LEU A 53 1.11 15.05 3.93
N THR A 54 2.08 15.72 4.58
CA THR A 54 3.27 15.03 5.12
C THR A 54 2.91 14.01 6.19
N GLN A 55 1.99 14.36 7.10
CA GLN A 55 1.52 13.45 8.14
C GLN A 55 0.79 12.24 7.53
N ALA A 56 -0.08 12.45 6.55
CA ALA A 56 -0.80 11.38 5.86
C ALA A 56 0.16 10.39 5.15
N LEU A 57 1.25 10.89 4.55
CA LEU A 57 2.29 10.03 3.98
C LEU A 57 3.05 9.23 5.03
N ASP A 58 3.40 9.86 6.14
CA ASP A 58 4.08 9.18 7.26
C ASP A 58 3.17 8.09 7.85
N ASP A 59 1.88 8.38 8.03
CA ASP A 59 0.88 7.45 8.55
C ASP A 59 0.69 6.26 7.59
N TRP A 60 0.59 6.52 6.28
CA TRP A 60 0.49 5.46 5.28
C TRP A 60 1.73 4.56 5.28
N LEU A 61 2.94 5.12 5.30
CA LEU A 61 4.17 4.34 5.39
C LEU A 61 4.22 3.46 6.65
N GLN A 62 3.80 4.00 7.80
CA GLN A 62 3.75 3.26 9.05
C GLN A 62 2.71 2.13 9.01
N HIS A 63 1.55 2.39 8.41
CA HIS A 63 0.50 1.39 8.19
C HIS A 63 1.03 0.25 7.32
N THR A 64 1.57 0.55 6.14
CA THR A 64 2.11 -0.45 5.21
C THR A 64 3.26 -1.25 5.83
N GLN A 65 4.11 -0.62 6.65
CA GLN A 65 5.16 -1.36 7.38
C GLN A 65 4.58 -2.36 8.40
N THR A 66 3.53 -1.95 9.11
CA THR A 66 2.86 -2.81 10.11
C THR A 66 2.12 -3.95 9.41
N HIS A 67 1.42 -3.64 8.32
CA HIS A 67 0.78 -4.58 7.42
C HIS A 67 1.77 -5.67 6.98
N PHE A 68 2.86 -5.30 6.31
CA PHE A 68 3.83 -6.27 5.80
C PHE A 68 4.56 -7.03 6.91
N THR A 69 4.78 -6.42 8.08
CA THR A 69 5.38 -7.13 9.22
C THR A 69 4.49 -8.30 9.64
N ARG A 70 3.18 -8.06 9.79
CA ARG A 70 2.22 -9.09 10.18
C ARG A 70 2.12 -10.22 9.16
N GLU A 71 2.12 -9.91 7.87
CA GLU A 71 2.09 -10.94 6.83
C GLU A 71 3.41 -11.72 6.72
N ASN A 72 4.55 -11.05 6.89
CA ASN A 72 5.84 -11.71 6.93
C ASN A 72 5.94 -12.67 8.11
N GLU A 73 5.47 -12.27 9.30
CA GLU A 73 5.36 -13.14 10.47
C GLU A 73 4.49 -14.36 10.19
N LEU A 74 3.29 -14.15 9.61
CA LEU A 74 2.41 -15.25 9.20
C LEU A 74 3.12 -16.22 8.24
N MET A 75 3.77 -15.70 7.20
CA MET A 75 4.48 -16.51 6.20
C MET A 75 5.61 -17.33 6.83
N ILE A 76 6.34 -16.77 7.80
CA ILE A 76 7.38 -17.48 8.55
C ILE A 76 6.76 -18.61 9.38
N ASP A 77 5.70 -18.30 10.12
CA ASP A 77 5.05 -19.23 11.06
C ASP A 77 4.48 -20.47 10.35
N ILE A 78 3.89 -20.28 9.17
CA ILE A 78 3.34 -21.38 8.37
C ILE A 78 4.37 -22.06 7.47
N GLY A 79 5.62 -21.58 7.45
CA GLY A 79 6.68 -22.12 6.58
C GLY A 79 6.39 -21.93 5.09
N PHE A 80 5.89 -20.76 4.69
CA PHE A 80 5.52 -20.46 3.32
C PHE A 80 6.73 -20.55 2.37
N PRO A 81 6.73 -21.43 1.35
CA PRO A 81 7.92 -21.70 0.53
C PRO A 81 8.45 -20.49 -0.24
N MET A 82 7.56 -19.55 -0.62
CA MET A 82 7.91 -18.38 -1.41
C MET A 82 8.18 -17.13 -0.57
N TYR A 83 8.28 -17.28 0.77
CA TYR A 83 8.54 -16.17 1.69
C TYR A 83 9.67 -15.23 1.23
N PRO A 84 10.88 -15.70 0.84
CA PRO A 84 11.98 -14.81 0.45
C PRO A 84 11.63 -13.89 -0.73
N MET A 85 10.79 -14.35 -1.66
CA MET A 85 10.33 -13.56 -2.79
C MET A 85 9.30 -12.53 -2.34
N HIS A 86 8.27 -12.97 -1.61
CA HIS A 86 7.17 -12.10 -1.16
C HIS A 86 7.69 -10.99 -0.22
N SER A 87 8.47 -11.34 0.80
CA SER A 87 9.08 -10.36 1.71
C SER A 87 10.06 -9.41 0.99
N GLY A 88 10.67 -9.89 -0.11
CA GLY A 88 11.52 -9.08 -0.99
C GLY A 88 10.73 -7.96 -1.68
N GLU A 89 9.54 -8.26 -2.20
CA GLU A 89 8.64 -7.24 -2.77
C GLU A 89 8.14 -6.26 -1.71
N HIS A 90 7.77 -6.73 -0.52
CA HIS A 90 7.44 -5.86 0.61
C HIS A 90 8.57 -4.87 0.92
N SER A 91 9.80 -5.37 0.99
CA SER A 91 10.98 -4.55 1.27
C SER A 91 11.23 -3.51 0.16
N ARG A 92 11.07 -3.90 -1.11
CA ARG A 92 11.21 -2.98 -2.25
C ARG A 92 10.20 -1.85 -2.18
N VAL A 93 8.93 -2.15 -1.94
CA VAL A 93 7.84 -1.16 -1.91
C VAL A 93 8.00 -0.21 -0.73
N LEU A 94 8.37 -0.71 0.45
CA LEU A 94 8.66 0.16 1.60
C LEU A 94 9.82 1.12 1.32
N GLU A 95 10.84 0.68 0.57
CA GLU A 95 11.94 1.56 0.19
C GLU A 95 11.48 2.61 -0.83
N ASP A 96 10.70 2.21 -1.84
CA ASP A 96 10.10 3.14 -2.80
C ASP A 96 9.25 4.21 -2.08
N MET A 97 8.42 3.82 -1.12
CA MET A 97 7.59 4.74 -0.32
C MET A 97 8.45 5.72 0.50
N LYS A 98 9.50 5.24 1.17
CA LYS A 98 10.43 6.10 1.92
C LYS A 98 11.11 7.11 1.00
N ASP A 99 11.54 6.69 -0.18
CA ASP A 99 12.16 7.58 -1.15
C ASP A 99 11.19 8.69 -1.58
N LYS A 100 9.92 8.36 -1.85
CA LYS A 100 8.89 9.37 -2.18
C LYS A 100 8.67 10.35 -1.03
N LEU A 101 8.60 9.86 0.20
CA LEU A 101 8.46 10.68 1.40
C LEU A 101 9.66 11.61 1.61
N VAL A 102 10.89 11.11 1.42
CA VAL A 102 12.12 11.91 1.52
C VAL A 102 12.16 13.00 0.45
N LEU A 103 11.87 12.65 -0.81
CA LEU A 103 11.81 13.60 -1.91
C LEU A 103 10.74 14.66 -1.67
N TRP A 104 9.56 14.26 -1.20
CA TRP A 104 8.51 15.20 -0.80
C TRP A 104 8.98 16.16 0.29
N LYS A 105 9.57 15.64 1.38
CA LYS A 105 10.04 16.45 2.52
C LYS A 105 11.15 17.44 2.14
N GLN A 106 12.00 17.09 1.17
CA GLN A 106 13.15 17.90 0.76
C GLN A 106 12.85 18.87 -0.38
N GLN A 107 12.10 18.42 -1.37
CA GLN A 107 11.95 19.10 -2.66
C GLN A 107 10.51 19.56 -2.94
N HIS A 108 9.53 19.07 -2.16
CA HIS A 108 8.10 19.28 -2.38
C HIS A 108 7.66 18.90 -3.80
N ASP A 109 8.28 17.85 -4.35
CA ASP A 109 7.95 17.35 -5.68
C ASP A 109 6.59 16.63 -5.63
N ILE A 110 5.53 17.41 -5.76
CA ILE A 110 4.15 16.94 -5.72
C ILE A 110 3.81 16.09 -6.94
N ASP A 111 4.43 16.35 -8.10
CA ASP A 111 4.14 15.63 -9.33
C ASP A 111 4.66 14.19 -9.26
N LEU A 112 5.87 14.01 -8.72
CA LEU A 112 6.44 12.68 -8.47
C LEU A 112 5.65 11.90 -7.41
N LEU A 113 5.14 12.59 -6.37
CA LEU A 113 4.28 11.97 -5.38
C LEU A 113 2.92 11.57 -5.97
N ALA A 114 2.30 12.46 -6.75
CA ALA A 114 1.02 12.21 -7.41
C ALA A 114 1.12 11.05 -8.41
N GLN A 115 2.22 10.95 -9.17
CA GLN A 115 2.50 9.82 -10.04
C GLN A 115 2.53 8.50 -9.26
N TYR A 116 3.22 8.50 -8.12
CA TYR A 116 3.31 7.29 -7.29
C TYR A 116 1.95 6.88 -6.71
N VAL A 117 1.24 7.82 -6.11
CA VAL A 117 -0.05 7.58 -5.44
C VAL A 117 -1.16 7.21 -6.42
N PHE A 118 -1.24 7.87 -7.57
CA PHE A 118 -2.35 7.68 -8.50
C PHE A 118 -2.07 6.67 -9.62
N ILE A 119 -0.84 6.15 -9.75
CA ILE A 119 -0.50 5.23 -10.85
C ILE A 119 0.32 4.05 -10.34
N ASP A 120 1.50 4.33 -9.79
CA ASP A 120 2.47 3.26 -9.53
C ASP A 120 1.98 2.33 -8.40
N TRP A 121 1.49 2.91 -7.30
CA TRP A 121 0.96 2.14 -6.19
C TRP A 121 -0.34 1.40 -6.53
N PRO A 122 -1.38 2.00 -7.13
CA PRO A 122 -2.61 1.26 -7.46
C PRO A 122 -2.35 0.05 -8.37
N LEU A 123 -1.50 0.22 -9.39
CA LEU A 123 -1.14 -0.87 -10.29
C LEU A 123 -0.37 -1.98 -9.58
N TRP A 124 0.56 -1.62 -8.69
CA TRP A 124 1.29 -2.58 -7.89
C TRP A 124 0.37 -3.31 -6.90
N PHE A 125 -0.47 -2.57 -6.17
CA PHE A 125 -1.35 -3.09 -5.13
C PHE A 125 -2.32 -4.13 -5.70
N GLU A 126 -3.04 -3.80 -6.78
CA GLU A 126 -3.97 -4.74 -7.41
C GLU A 126 -3.25 -6.01 -7.89
N ALA A 127 -2.04 -5.86 -8.46
CA ALA A 127 -1.26 -7.00 -8.92
C ALA A 127 -0.74 -7.85 -7.76
N HIS A 128 -0.32 -7.22 -6.66
CA HIS A 128 0.20 -7.88 -5.47
C HIS A 128 -0.89 -8.72 -4.79
N VAL A 129 -2.05 -8.11 -4.53
CA VAL A 129 -3.18 -8.79 -3.88
C VAL A 129 -3.69 -9.96 -4.72
N ASN A 130 -3.82 -9.78 -6.05
CA ASN A 130 -4.27 -10.83 -6.96
C ASN A 130 -3.25 -11.96 -7.18
N SER A 131 -2.02 -11.85 -6.68
CA SER A 131 -0.97 -12.84 -6.94
C SER A 131 -0.35 -13.36 -5.64
N MET A 132 0.52 -12.59 -5.02
CA MET A 132 1.32 -13.02 -3.87
C MET A 132 0.42 -13.26 -2.66
N ASP A 133 -0.42 -12.28 -2.31
CA ASP A 133 -1.28 -12.35 -1.13
C ASP A 133 -2.34 -13.43 -1.28
N MET A 134 -2.94 -13.56 -2.46
CA MET A 134 -3.88 -14.64 -2.77
C MET A 134 -3.25 -16.02 -2.55
N ILE A 135 -2.01 -16.24 -2.99
CA ILE A 135 -1.32 -17.52 -2.81
C ILE A 135 -0.96 -17.75 -1.34
N THR A 136 -0.50 -16.70 -0.65
CA THR A 136 -0.19 -16.73 0.78
C THR A 136 -1.42 -17.09 1.61
N ALA A 137 -2.56 -16.44 1.36
CA ALA A 137 -3.82 -16.72 2.05
C ALA A 137 -4.29 -18.17 1.83
N ARG A 138 -4.25 -18.66 0.58
CA ARG A 138 -4.62 -20.04 0.26
C ARG A 138 -3.72 -21.06 0.96
N PHE A 139 -2.41 -20.84 0.92
CA PHE A 139 -1.45 -21.71 1.57
C PHE A 139 -1.66 -21.72 3.09
N THR A 140 -1.94 -20.56 3.68
CA THR A 140 -2.24 -20.41 5.11
C THR A 140 -3.41 -21.29 5.54
N LEU A 141 -4.53 -21.24 4.82
CA LEU A 141 -5.69 -22.09 5.12
C LEU A 141 -5.40 -23.58 4.92
N MET A 142 -4.64 -23.94 3.87
CA MET A 142 -4.22 -25.33 3.64
C MET A 142 -3.31 -25.89 4.74
N ASN A 143 -2.60 -25.01 5.47
CA ASN A 143 -1.74 -25.38 6.60
C ASN A 143 -2.45 -25.32 7.96
N GLY A 144 -3.78 -25.25 7.96
CA GLY A 144 -4.58 -25.41 9.18
C GLY A 144 -4.72 -24.16 10.03
N TYR A 145 -4.38 -22.98 9.49
CA TYR A 145 -4.70 -21.71 10.12
C TYR A 145 -6.23 -21.56 10.21
N GLN A 146 -6.73 -21.31 11.41
CA GLN A 146 -8.13 -20.99 11.64
C GLN A 146 -8.23 -19.48 11.86
N GLN A 147 -9.03 -18.84 11.02
CA GLN A 147 -9.46 -17.47 11.24
C GLN A 147 -10.65 -17.51 12.20
N ASP A 148 -10.58 -16.69 13.26
CA ASP A 148 -11.61 -16.55 14.29
C ASP A 148 -12.89 -15.90 13.76
#